data_AF-A0A8F5BP28-F1
#
_entry.id   AF-A0A8F5BP28-F1
#
_cell.length_a   1.000
_cell.length_b   1.000
_cell.length_c   1.000
_cell.angle_alpha   90.00
_cell.angle_beta   90.00
_cell.angle_gamma   90.00
#
_symmetry.space_group_name_H-M   'P 1'
#
loop_
_entity.id
_entity.type
_entity.pdbx_description
1 polymer ?
#
loop_
_entity_poly.entity_id
_entity_poly.type
_entity_poly.pdbx_seq_one_letter_code
_entity_poly.pdbx_strand_id
1 'polypeptide(L)'
;MKLQLDGNSSSINIRKEILTNNNIDFFYKIDTALDSLYFYLALISKFDMYILSKILTLRRHHQYNLSAIQGRSIDAWISRRIKFLNNYINSLLTIRNKIAYEQPYLEYLDQLISLNRIYLAILPNSNVKPKIRDYLYWYKVYRRNPKGILSSLLTLAPNFLKILYIKRNYRKIINLNKNSI
;
A
#
# COMPACT_ATOMS: atom_id res chain seq x y z
N MET A 1 -1.34 15.00 -0.15
CA MET A 1 -1.28 13.52 -0.08
C MET A 1 0.14 13.14 0.31
N LYS A 2 0.35 12.52 1.47
CA LYS A 2 1.67 11.92 1.77
C LYS A 2 1.78 10.70 0.86
N LEU A 3 2.77 10.68 -0.04
CA LEU A 3 3.12 9.46 -0.74
C LEU A 3 3.55 8.47 0.34
N GLN A 4 2.76 7.40 0.52
CA GLN A 4 3.00 6.42 1.57
C GLN A 4 4.33 5.72 1.24
N LEU A 5 5.32 5.84 2.12
CA LEU A 5 6.59 5.13 2.01
C LEU A 5 6.29 3.64 1.86
N ASP A 6 6.93 2.99 0.89
CA ASP A 6 6.87 1.53 0.76
C ASP A 6 7.46 0.94 2.06
N GLY A 7 6.62 0.41 2.92
CA GLY A 7 7.02 -0.08 4.24
C GLY A 7 6.22 -1.32 4.58
N ASN A 8 6.88 -2.47 4.54
CA ASN A 8 6.48 -3.62 5.34
C ASN A 8 6.65 -3.22 6.81
N SER A 9 5.62 -3.42 7.62
CA SER A 9 5.72 -3.34 9.07
C SER A 9 6.18 -4.70 9.59
N SER A 10 7.45 -4.79 9.96
CA SER A 10 8.06 -5.96 10.59
C SER A 10 7.62 -6.16 12.06
N SER A 11 6.37 -5.82 12.39
CA SER A 11 5.86 -5.80 13.77
C SER A 11 4.83 -6.87 14.07
N ILE A 12 4.37 -7.60 13.05
CA ILE A 12 3.32 -8.61 13.20
C ILE A 12 4.00 -9.96 13.29
N ASN A 13 3.86 -10.61 14.45
CA ASN A 13 4.26 -12.00 14.66
C ASN A 13 2.99 -12.86 14.67
N ILE A 14 3.06 -14.03 14.05
CA ILE A 14 1.95 -14.99 13.98
C ILE A 14 2.44 -16.37 14.39
N ARG A 15 1.60 -17.13 15.10
CA ARG A 15 1.92 -18.52 15.48
C ARG A 15 2.01 -19.38 14.23
N LYS A 16 3.04 -20.24 14.15
CA LYS A 16 3.29 -21.14 13.01
C LYS A 16 2.08 -22.01 12.70
N GLU A 17 1.37 -22.49 13.71
CA GLU A 17 0.16 -23.31 13.58
C GLU A 17 -0.93 -22.65 12.73
N ILE A 18 -1.09 -21.32 12.85
CA ILE A 18 -2.06 -20.55 12.05
C ILE A 18 -1.66 -20.58 10.57
N LEU A 19 -0.37 -20.62 10.26
CA LEU A 19 0.12 -20.70 8.87
C LEU A 19 -0.06 -22.10 8.29
N THR A 20 0.27 -23.15 9.06
CA THR A 20 0.21 -24.54 8.58
C THR A 20 -1.22 -25.02 8.37
N ASN A 21 -2.18 -24.50 9.14
CA ASN A 21 -3.59 -24.88 9.02
C ASN A 21 -4.29 -24.26 7.80
N ASN A 22 -3.67 -23.26 7.15
CA ASN A 22 -4.32 -22.44 6.12
C ASN A 22 -3.82 -22.68 4.69
N ASN A 23 -3.31 -23.87 4.35
CA ASN A 23 -2.92 -24.25 2.99
C ASN A 23 -1.77 -23.40 2.39
N ILE A 24 -0.53 -23.91 2.51
CA ILE A 24 0.72 -23.16 2.34
C ILE A 24 0.95 -22.64 0.91
N ASP A 25 0.37 -23.29 -0.09
CA ASP A 25 0.73 -23.09 -1.51
C ASP A 25 0.45 -21.68 -2.06
N PHE A 26 -0.54 -20.97 -1.52
CA PHE A 26 -0.81 -19.60 -1.99
C PHE A 26 0.09 -18.55 -1.32
N PHE A 27 0.79 -18.87 -0.22
CA PHE A 27 1.71 -17.91 0.41
C PHE A 27 2.83 -17.50 -0.51
N TYR A 28 3.34 -18.40 -1.34
CA TYR A 28 4.36 -18.10 -2.35
C TYR A 28 3.87 -17.10 -3.42
N LYS A 29 2.56 -16.87 -3.53
CA LYS A 29 1.96 -15.89 -4.45
C LYS A 29 1.78 -14.50 -3.82
N ILE A 30 2.08 -14.34 -2.52
CA ILE A 30 1.96 -13.08 -1.78
C ILE A 30 3.38 -12.59 -1.43
N ASP A 31 3.88 -11.65 -2.24
CA ASP A 31 5.26 -11.14 -2.12
C ASP A 31 5.36 -9.80 -1.39
N THR A 32 4.27 -9.02 -1.37
CA THR A 32 4.29 -7.59 -1.02
C THR A 32 3.26 -7.19 0.03
N ALA A 33 2.26 -8.03 0.31
CA ALA A 33 1.20 -7.77 1.29
C ALA A 33 1.23 -8.73 2.50
N LEU A 34 2.42 -9.09 2.97
CA LEU A 34 2.61 -10.05 4.07
C LEU A 34 1.96 -9.59 5.39
N ASP A 35 2.02 -8.31 5.70
CA ASP A 35 1.38 -7.78 6.90
C ASP A 35 -0.14 -7.91 6.84
N SER A 36 -0.73 -7.59 5.68
CA SER A 36 -2.15 -7.80 5.46
C SER A 36 -2.49 -9.28 5.58
N LEU A 37 -1.71 -10.15 4.94
CA LEU A 37 -1.87 -11.60 5.05
C LEU A 37 -1.90 -12.06 6.51
N TYR A 38 -0.89 -11.70 7.31
CA TYR A 38 -0.83 -12.10 8.72
C TYR A 38 -1.98 -11.53 9.54
N PHE A 39 -2.36 -10.28 9.29
CA PHE A 39 -3.51 -9.66 9.94
C PHE A 39 -4.80 -10.43 9.64
N TYR A 40 -5.07 -10.77 8.37
CA TYR A 40 -6.28 -11.51 8.01
C TYR A 40 -6.27 -12.94 8.51
N LEU A 41 -5.14 -13.64 8.45
CA LEU A 41 -5.00 -14.97 9.04
C LEU A 41 -5.29 -14.96 10.54
N ALA A 42 -4.79 -13.96 11.26
CA ALA A 42 -5.07 -13.80 12.68
C ALA A 42 -6.56 -13.54 12.94
N LEU A 43 -7.21 -12.70 12.12
CA LEU A 43 -8.64 -12.39 12.26
C LEU A 43 -9.56 -13.59 12.04
N ILE A 44 -9.25 -14.45 11.06
CA ILE A 44 -10.04 -15.67 10.81
C ILE A 44 -9.64 -16.83 11.74
N SER A 45 -8.52 -16.69 12.43
CA SER A 45 -8.11 -17.69 13.41
C SER A 45 -8.99 -17.59 14.65
N LYS A 46 -9.25 -18.72 15.31
CA LYS A 46 -9.95 -18.75 16.60
C LYS A 46 -9.05 -18.35 17.78
N PHE A 47 -7.89 -17.73 17.50
CA PHE A 47 -6.92 -17.34 18.51
C PHE A 47 -7.07 -15.87 18.86
N ASP A 48 -6.67 -15.51 20.08
CA ASP A 48 -6.66 -14.13 20.54
C ASP A 48 -5.60 -13.29 19.81
N MET A 49 -5.98 -12.06 19.48
CA MET A 49 -5.08 -11.05 18.94
C MET A 49 -4.62 -10.11 20.06
N TYR A 50 -3.32 -10.06 20.32
CA TYR A 50 -2.73 -9.18 21.34
C TYR A 50 -2.04 -7.99 20.68
N ILE A 51 -2.44 -6.78 21.05
CA ILE A 51 -1.79 -5.53 20.62
C ILE A 51 -0.91 -5.03 21.76
N LEU A 52 0.40 -5.13 21.57
CA LEU A 52 1.37 -4.59 22.52
C LEU A 52 1.58 -3.09 22.25
N SER A 53 1.27 -2.25 23.24
CA SER A 53 1.54 -0.81 23.20
C SER A 53 3.02 -0.46 23.41
N LYS A 54 3.81 -1.43 23.87
CA LYS A 54 5.25 -1.27 24.07
C LYS A 54 5.95 -1.16 22.72
N ILE A 55 6.86 -0.19 22.61
CA ILE A 55 7.76 -0.07 21.47
C ILE A 55 8.68 -1.31 21.46
N LEU A 56 8.35 -2.30 20.62
CA LEU A 56 9.12 -3.55 20.52
C LEU A 56 10.50 -3.35 19.88
N THR A 57 10.71 -2.21 19.20
CA THR A 57 11.99 -1.86 18.56
C THR A 57 12.30 -0.38 18.81
N LEU A 58 13.28 -0.09 19.67
CA LEU A 58 13.68 1.28 20.08
C LEU A 58 14.16 2.16 18.90
N ARG A 59 14.63 1.53 17.82
CA ARG A 59 14.98 2.19 16.56
C ARG A 59 14.50 1.32 15.40
N ARG A 60 13.47 1.77 14.68
CA ARG A 60 13.35 1.44 13.25
C ARG A 60 14.03 2.54 12.47
N HIS A 61 15.29 2.35 12.15
CA HIS A 61 15.90 3.10 11.05
C HIS A 61 15.31 2.60 9.72
N HIS A 62 14.04 2.94 9.44
CA HIS A 62 13.60 3.15 8.05
C HIS A 62 14.20 4.43 7.47
N GLN A 63 15.22 5.01 8.12
CA GLN A 63 16.06 6.02 7.49
C GLN A 63 16.54 5.49 6.13
N TYR A 64 16.73 4.18 5.92
CA TYR A 64 17.19 3.66 4.62
C TYR A 64 16.13 3.23 3.59
N ASN A 65 14.90 3.77 3.64
CA ASN A 65 14.20 3.97 2.35
C ASN A 65 14.90 5.06 1.50
N LEU A 66 15.87 5.78 2.08
CA LEU A 66 16.82 6.64 1.41
C LEU A 66 17.49 5.95 0.21
N SER A 67 17.91 4.67 0.27
CA SER A 67 18.58 4.00 -0.88
C SER A 67 17.68 3.73 -2.08
N ALA A 68 16.35 3.71 -1.88
CA ALA A 68 15.39 3.55 -2.97
C ALA A 68 15.19 4.85 -3.77
N ILE A 69 15.41 6.00 -3.13
CA ILE A 69 15.13 7.34 -3.67
C ILE A 69 16.44 8.09 -3.98
N GLN A 70 17.50 7.91 -3.18
CA GLN A 70 18.81 8.53 -3.37
C GLN A 70 19.59 7.80 -4.48
N GLY A 71 20.11 8.57 -5.43
CA GLY A 71 20.95 8.06 -6.53
C GLY A 71 20.20 7.55 -7.77
N ARG A 72 18.86 7.65 -7.83
CA ARG A 72 18.08 7.18 -8.99
C ARG A 72 17.28 8.31 -9.65
N SER A 73 17.13 8.25 -10.97
CA SER A 73 16.28 9.17 -11.71
C SER A 73 14.81 9.04 -11.27
N ILE A 74 14.03 10.12 -11.42
CA ILE A 74 12.61 10.10 -11.09
C ILE A 74 11.85 9.02 -11.89
N ASP A 75 12.25 8.77 -13.13
CA ASP A 75 11.61 7.77 -13.98
C ASP A 75 11.84 6.35 -13.43
N ALA A 76 13.06 6.06 -12.94
CA ALA A 76 13.34 4.79 -12.27
C ALA A 76 12.53 4.62 -10.98
N TRP A 77 12.33 5.71 -10.23
CA TRP A 77 11.46 5.70 -9.04
C TRP A 77 9.99 5.44 -9.40
N ILE A 78 9.46 6.11 -10.44
CA ILE A 78 8.09 5.89 -10.93
C ILE A 78 7.90 4.44 -11.37
N SER A 79 8.77 3.90 -12.21
CA SER A 79 8.68 2.53 -12.73
C SER A 79 8.66 1.49 -11.62
N ARG A 80 9.53 1.66 -10.61
CA ARG A 80 9.52 0.81 -9.42
C ARG A 80 8.21 0.92 -8.64
N ARG A 81 7.69 2.14 -8.47
CA ARG A 81 6.45 2.35 -7.73
C ARG A 81 5.24 1.71 -8.43
N ILE A 82 5.19 1.80 -9.76
CA ILE A 82 4.20 1.10 -10.58
C ILE A 82 4.31 -0.41 -10.36
N LYS A 83 5.51 -0.98 -10.47
CA LYS A 83 5.74 -2.42 -10.25
C LYS A 83 5.30 -2.85 -8.84
N PHE A 84 5.68 -2.10 -7.82
CA PHE A 84 5.31 -2.39 -6.43
C PHE A 84 3.79 -2.37 -6.24
N LEU A 85 3.10 -1.31 -6.67
CA LEU A 85 1.65 -1.20 -6.50
C LEU A 85 0.90 -2.30 -7.26
N ASN A 86 1.36 -2.69 -8.45
CA ASN A 86 0.80 -3.83 -9.17
C ASN A 86 0.94 -5.14 -8.37
N ASN A 87 2.14 -5.45 -7.89
CA ASN A 87 2.38 -6.65 -7.07
C ASN A 87 1.56 -6.62 -5.79
N TYR A 88 1.48 -5.46 -5.13
CA TYR A 88 0.72 -5.27 -3.90
C TYR A 88 -0.78 -5.51 -4.11
N ILE A 89 -1.35 -4.92 -5.17
CA ILE A 89 -2.76 -5.15 -5.54
C ILE A 89 -3.01 -6.63 -5.84
N ASN A 90 -2.11 -7.30 -6.57
CA ASN A 90 -2.23 -8.73 -6.88
C ASN A 90 -2.13 -9.61 -5.63
N SER A 91 -1.24 -9.27 -4.70
CA SER A 91 -1.12 -9.92 -3.39
C SER A 91 -2.43 -9.77 -2.59
N LEU A 92 -2.98 -8.56 -2.51
CA LEU A 92 -4.26 -8.31 -1.83
C LEU A 92 -5.43 -9.07 -2.48
N LEU A 93 -5.48 -9.14 -3.82
CA LEU A 93 -6.50 -9.93 -4.53
C LEU A 93 -6.37 -11.43 -4.24
N THR A 94 -5.14 -11.93 -4.12
CA THR A 94 -4.87 -13.32 -3.75
C THR A 94 -5.36 -13.61 -2.33
N ILE A 95 -5.04 -12.73 -1.37
CA ILE A 95 -5.55 -12.81 0.02
C ILE A 95 -7.08 -12.83 0.03
N ARG A 96 -7.70 -11.88 -0.68
CA ARG A 96 -9.15 -11.76 -0.80
C ARG A 96 -9.81 -13.03 -1.32
N ASN A 97 -9.22 -13.65 -2.35
CA ASN A 97 -9.80 -14.81 -3.00
C ASN A 97 -9.53 -16.14 -2.27
N LYS A 98 -8.55 -16.18 -1.36
CA LYS A 98 -8.09 -17.43 -0.70
C LYS A 98 -8.38 -17.51 0.79
N ILE A 99 -8.41 -16.39 1.50
CA ILE A 99 -8.51 -16.36 2.98
C ILE A 99 -9.88 -15.84 3.43
N ALA A 100 -10.41 -14.80 2.78
CA ALA A 100 -11.54 -14.07 3.30
C ALA A 100 -12.88 -14.65 2.80
N TYR A 101 -13.56 -15.43 3.63
CA TYR A 101 -14.90 -15.96 3.34
C TYR A 101 -16.02 -15.20 4.08
N GLU A 102 -15.69 -14.43 5.12
CA GLU A 102 -16.66 -13.75 5.97
C GLU A 102 -16.63 -12.22 5.78
N GLN A 103 -17.82 -11.61 5.70
CA GLN A 103 -18.01 -10.17 5.91
C GLN A 103 -17.86 -9.90 7.42
N PRO A 104 -17.16 -8.85 7.87
CA PRO A 104 -16.85 -7.58 7.17
C PRO A 104 -15.44 -7.46 6.58
N TYR A 105 -14.60 -8.48 6.71
CA TYR A 105 -13.18 -8.42 6.34
C TYR A 105 -12.94 -8.19 4.84
N LEU A 106 -13.86 -8.71 4.01
CA LEU A 106 -13.88 -8.50 2.57
C LEU A 106 -14.08 -7.03 2.18
N GLU A 107 -14.92 -6.27 2.88
CA GLU A 107 -15.14 -4.85 2.58
C GLU A 107 -13.85 -4.05 2.79
N TYR A 108 -13.11 -4.34 3.87
CA TYR A 108 -11.84 -3.65 4.14
C TYR A 108 -10.76 -3.99 3.10
N LEU A 109 -10.67 -5.25 2.65
CA LEU A 109 -9.78 -5.63 1.54
C LEU A 109 -10.14 -4.90 0.25
N ASP A 110 -11.42 -4.87 -0.09
CA ASP A 110 -11.91 -4.21 -1.30
C ASP A 110 -11.60 -2.70 -1.26
N GLN A 111 -11.79 -2.07 -0.10
CA GLN A 111 -11.41 -0.69 0.11
C GLN A 111 -9.89 -0.49 -0.10
N LEU A 112 -9.03 -1.32 0.50
CA LEU A 112 -7.57 -1.23 0.33
C LEU A 112 -7.15 -1.42 -1.13
N ILE A 113 -7.71 -2.40 -1.84
CA ILE A 113 -7.44 -2.64 -3.26
C ILE A 113 -7.84 -1.40 -4.08
N SER A 114 -9.03 -0.86 -3.83
CA SER A 114 -9.54 0.32 -4.52
C SER A 114 -8.67 1.56 -4.32
N LEU A 115 -8.23 1.83 -3.09
CA LEU A 115 -7.32 2.95 -2.82
C LEU A 115 -6.01 2.79 -3.59
N ASN A 116 -5.42 1.60 -3.59
CA ASN A 116 -4.17 1.32 -4.30
C ASN A 116 -4.32 1.43 -5.82
N ARG A 117 -5.47 1.09 -6.39
CA ARG A 117 -5.77 1.33 -7.81
C ARG A 117 -5.80 2.81 -8.16
N ILE A 118 -6.39 3.65 -7.32
CA ILE A 118 -6.37 5.10 -7.51
C ILE A 118 -4.94 5.63 -7.44
N TYR A 119 -4.16 5.21 -6.44
CA TYR A 119 -2.74 5.59 -6.34
C TYR A 119 -1.94 5.20 -7.57
N LEU A 120 -2.15 3.99 -8.07
CA LEU A 120 -1.48 3.49 -9.26
C LEU A 120 -1.88 4.30 -10.50
N ALA A 121 -3.16 4.62 -10.67
CA ALA A 121 -3.67 5.39 -11.81
C ALA A 121 -3.21 6.86 -11.83
N ILE A 122 -2.79 7.42 -10.69
CA ILE A 122 -2.18 8.76 -10.60
C ILE A 122 -0.76 8.77 -11.18
N LEU A 123 -0.05 7.63 -11.19
CA LEU A 123 1.30 7.54 -11.75
C LEU A 123 1.25 7.64 -13.29
N PRO A 124 2.22 8.33 -13.92
CA PRO A 124 2.28 8.39 -15.37
C PRO A 124 2.64 7.02 -15.92
N ASN A 125 2.17 6.72 -17.14
CA ASN A 125 2.41 5.43 -17.81
C ASN A 125 1.78 4.21 -17.10
N SER A 126 0.94 4.41 -16.08
CA SER A 126 0.12 3.32 -15.54
C SER A 126 -1.03 2.99 -16.49
N ASN A 127 -1.21 1.72 -16.84
CA ASN A 127 -2.34 1.28 -17.69
C ASN A 127 -3.62 0.98 -16.90
N VAL A 128 -3.65 1.28 -15.59
CA VAL A 128 -4.79 0.98 -14.73
C VAL A 128 -5.87 2.05 -14.88
N LYS A 129 -7.08 1.60 -15.17
CA LYS A 129 -8.29 2.42 -15.20
C LYS A 129 -9.14 2.14 -13.96
N PRO A 130 -9.25 3.08 -13.01
CA PRO A 130 -10.10 2.91 -11.84
C PRO A 130 -11.59 2.82 -12.21
N LYS A 131 -12.34 2.00 -11.48
CA LYS A 131 -13.80 1.87 -11.59
C LYS A 131 -14.49 2.89 -10.66
N ILE A 132 -15.79 3.13 -10.88
CA ILE A 132 -16.60 4.02 -10.01
C ILE A 132 -16.50 3.63 -8.54
N ARG A 133 -16.55 2.31 -8.25
CA ARG A 133 -16.35 1.76 -6.90
C ARG A 133 -15.05 2.22 -6.25
N ASP A 134 -13.97 2.35 -7.02
CA ASP A 134 -12.67 2.78 -6.51
C ASP A 134 -12.73 4.24 -6.03
N TYR A 135 -13.42 5.11 -6.77
CA TYR A 135 -13.65 6.49 -6.38
C TYR A 135 -14.58 6.62 -5.17
N LEU A 136 -15.60 5.76 -5.05
CA LEU A 136 -16.49 5.75 -3.87
C LEU A 136 -15.72 5.43 -2.59
N TYR A 137 -14.87 4.39 -2.62
CA TYR A 137 -14.02 4.07 -1.48
C TYR A 137 -12.99 5.16 -1.19
N TRP A 138 -12.41 5.76 -2.23
CA TRP A 138 -11.52 6.91 -2.07
C TRP A 138 -12.21 8.07 -1.36
N TYR A 139 -13.43 8.42 -1.81
CA TYR A 139 -14.23 9.47 -1.19
C TYR A 139 -14.57 9.14 0.26
N LYS A 140 -14.99 7.89 0.57
CA LYS A 140 -15.29 7.44 1.94
C LYS A 140 -14.11 7.70 2.89
N VAL A 141 -12.88 7.44 2.45
CA VAL A 141 -11.65 7.67 3.23
C VAL A 141 -11.28 9.14 3.32
N TYR A 142 -11.32 9.86 2.19
CA TYR A 142 -10.83 11.22 2.08
C TYR A 142 -11.92 12.30 2.25
N ARG A 143 -13.12 11.95 2.71
CA ARG A 143 -14.28 12.86 2.84
C ARG A 143 -13.98 14.17 3.58
N ARG A 144 -13.07 14.14 4.57
CA ARG A 144 -12.65 15.31 5.37
C ARG A 144 -11.37 15.98 4.85
N ASN A 145 -10.84 15.52 3.71
CA ASN A 145 -9.57 15.97 3.16
C ASN A 145 -9.76 16.39 1.70
N PRO A 146 -10.09 17.67 1.44
CA PRO A 146 -10.37 18.15 0.09
C PRO A 146 -9.17 17.97 -0.85
N LYS A 147 -7.94 18.08 -0.34
CA LYS A 147 -6.72 17.81 -1.12
C LYS A 147 -6.63 16.34 -1.55
N GLY A 148 -7.13 15.41 -0.72
CA GLY A 148 -7.22 13.99 -1.04
C GLY A 148 -8.25 13.72 -2.14
N ILE A 149 -9.43 14.33 -2.03
CA ILE A 149 -10.49 14.23 -3.05
C ILE A 149 -10.01 14.79 -4.40
N LEU A 150 -9.41 15.98 -4.39
CA LEU A 150 -8.89 16.59 -5.62
C LEU A 150 -7.75 15.74 -6.24
N SER A 151 -6.96 15.04 -5.41
CA SER A 151 -5.88 14.21 -5.94
C SER A 151 -6.35 13.01 -6.74
N SER A 152 -7.56 12.49 -6.52
CA SER A 152 -8.10 11.43 -7.37
C SER A 152 -8.49 11.92 -8.76
N LEU A 153 -8.71 13.23 -8.97
CA LEU A 153 -8.98 13.77 -10.31
C LEU A 153 -7.76 13.66 -11.23
N LEU A 154 -6.54 13.54 -10.66
CA LEU A 154 -5.31 13.35 -11.43
C LEU A 154 -5.30 12.01 -12.19
N THR A 155 -6.14 11.03 -11.84
CA THR A 155 -6.26 9.78 -12.60
C THR A 155 -6.70 10.03 -14.04
N LEU A 156 -7.53 11.06 -14.25
CA LEU A 156 -8.08 11.48 -15.54
C LEU A 156 -7.15 12.44 -16.31
N ALA A 157 -6.11 12.95 -15.67
CA ALA A 157 -5.21 13.90 -16.29
C ALA A 157 -4.28 13.22 -17.32
N PRO A 158 -3.86 13.94 -18.37
CA PRO A 158 -2.83 13.46 -19.29
C PRO A 158 -1.48 13.24 -18.60
N ASN A 159 -0.65 12.37 -19.16
CA ASN A 159 0.63 11.94 -18.55
C ASN A 159 1.57 13.11 -18.20
N PHE A 160 1.61 14.18 -19.01
CA PHE A 160 2.47 15.33 -18.73
C PHE A 160 2.11 16.02 -17.40
N LEU A 161 0.81 16.17 -17.08
CA LEU A 161 0.36 16.74 -15.80
C LEU A 161 0.66 15.81 -14.63
N LYS A 162 0.46 14.49 -14.82
CA LYS A 162 0.84 13.47 -13.83
C LYS A 162 2.32 13.56 -13.48
N ILE A 163 3.19 13.66 -14.50
CA ILE A 163 4.64 13.83 -14.33
C ILE A 163 4.96 15.09 -13.54
N LEU A 164 4.36 16.23 -13.87
CA LEU A 164 4.61 17.50 -13.15
C LEU A 164 4.22 17.40 -11.67
N TYR A 165 3.04 16.84 -11.39
CA TYR A 165 2.56 16.64 -10.03
C TYR A 165 3.50 15.73 -9.22
N ILE A 166 3.94 14.62 -9.82
CA ILE A 166 4.84 13.67 -9.18
C ILE A 166 6.23 14.24 -9.00
N LYS A 167 6.79 14.94 -9.98
CA LYS A 167 8.06 15.69 -9.86
C LYS A 167 8.03 16.64 -8.67
N ARG A 168 6.94 17.40 -8.53
CA ARG A 168 6.76 18.33 -7.40
C ARG A 168 6.76 17.60 -6.05
N ASN A 169 6.04 16.49 -5.95
CA ASN A 169 5.98 15.71 -4.70
C ASN A 169 7.30 15.00 -4.38
N TYR A 170 7.96 14.44 -5.40
CA TYR A 170 9.26 13.80 -5.27
C TYR A 170 10.33 14.78 -4.77
N ARG A 171 10.37 16.00 -5.32
CA ARG A 171 11.27 17.08 -4.84
C ARG A 171 10.99 17.47 -3.38
N LYS A 172 9.71 17.56 -2.98
CA LYS A 172 9.34 17.84 -1.58
C LYS A 172 9.86 16.76 -0.64
N ILE A 173 9.78 15.48 -1.02
CA ILE A 173 10.30 14.36 -0.23
C ILE A 173 11.81 14.48 -0.09
N ILE A 174 12.53 14.72 -1.20
CA ILE A 174 13.99 14.91 -1.16
C ILE A 174 14.38 16.08 -0.27
N ASN A 175 13.71 17.23 -0.39
CA ASN A 175 14.06 18.44 0.37
C ASN A 175 13.74 18.32 1.86
N LEU A 176 12.61 17.70 2.22
CA LEU A 176 12.31 17.39 3.63
C LEU A 176 13.40 16.53 4.26
N ASN A 177 13.97 15.60 3.48
CA ASN A 177 15.02 14.71 3.95
C ASN A 177 16.40 15.38 4.05
N LYS A 178 16.66 16.46 3.29
CA LYS A 178 17.91 17.24 3.41
C LYS A 178 17.96 18.07 4.69
N ASN A 179 16.80 18.51 5.18
CA ASN A 179 16.70 19.38 6.37
C ASN A 179 16.55 18.59 7.69
N SER A 180 16.62 17.25 7.64
CA SER A 180 16.52 16.35 8.80
C SER A 180 17.87 15.74 9.21
N ILE A 181 18.97 16.27 8.67
CA ILE A 181 20.37 15.96 8.99
C ILE A 181 20.95 17.23 9.60
#